data_AF-A0A4Y2J6I8-F1
#
_entry.id   AF-A0A4Y2J6I8-F1
#
_cell.length_a   1.000
_cell.length_b   1.000
_cell.length_c   1.000
_cell.angle_alpha   90.00
_cell.angle_beta   90.00
_cell.angle_gamma   90.00
#
_symmetry.space_group_name_H-M   'P 1'
#
loop_
_entity.id
_entity.type
_entity.pdbx_description
1 polymer ?
#
loop_
_entity_poly.entity_id
_entity_poly.type
_entity_poly.pdbx_seq_one_letter_code
_entity_poly.pdbx_strand_id
1 'polypeptide(L)'
;MEKKFKTDNQKITEASYKVSYRIALASEAHVIGESLIKPCVQDIVSSVLGESCSKQVESVSLSNNTVKKRINDIADDIELELISRFQACNAYALQLDKSTDVAGLAILLVFVRKIQYWISAVEQNNFECFQTLSDFLEESEVDFDMEIRDGIKTHLSSLQQSLSDYFPNLENQDNYWVQNPFKIKEKPKGFHSMDYENLIELSSDTQLEAKFRTVSLTIFWSDVFDEYPNLAKQAIRILLPFATTYLCEAGFSKYVATKTKYRNKLDAAPDMRVQLSNLTPNFKRIMESKKQVHPSH
;
A
#
# COMPACT_ATOMS: atom_id res chain seq x y z
N MET A 1 11.60 4.74 -48.60
CA MET A 1 10.17 4.49 -48.31
C MET A 1 10.01 3.55 -47.11
N GLU A 2 10.75 2.44 -47.02
CA GLU A 2 10.73 1.48 -45.89
C GLU A 2 11.02 2.08 -44.51
N LYS A 3 12.03 2.96 -44.37
CA LYS A 3 12.33 3.60 -43.07
C LYS A 3 11.15 4.43 -42.52
N LYS A 4 10.42 5.14 -43.39
CA LYS A 4 9.27 5.99 -43.01
C LYS A 4 8.07 5.13 -42.57
N PHE A 5 7.75 4.08 -43.34
CA PHE A 5 6.71 3.10 -42.98
C PHE A 5 7.00 2.37 -41.64
N LYS A 6 8.26 2.03 -41.38
CA LYS A 6 8.67 1.36 -40.13
C LYS A 6 8.56 2.29 -38.91
N THR A 7 8.77 3.60 -39.10
CA THR A 7 8.59 4.62 -38.05
C THR A 7 7.12 4.94 -37.79
N ASP A 8 6.29 4.98 -38.82
CA ASP A 8 4.85 5.27 -38.67
C ASP A 8 4.11 4.12 -37.99
N ASN A 9 4.43 2.86 -38.32
CA ASN A 9 3.85 1.69 -37.65
C ASN A 9 4.26 1.58 -36.16
N GLN A 10 5.47 2.04 -35.82
CA GLN A 10 5.90 2.13 -34.42
C GLN A 10 5.08 3.16 -33.64
N LYS A 11 4.84 4.34 -34.20
CA LYS A 11 4.02 5.38 -33.56
C LYS A 11 2.58 4.92 -33.34
N ILE A 12 1.99 4.21 -34.31
CA ILE A 12 0.65 3.61 -34.20
C ILE A 12 0.60 2.60 -33.05
N THR A 13 1.60 1.72 -32.97
CA THR A 13 1.70 0.73 -31.90
C THR A 13 1.89 1.38 -30.53
N GLU A 14 2.74 2.40 -30.44
CA GLU A 14 2.97 3.17 -29.21
C GLU A 14 1.70 3.88 -28.74
N ALA A 15 0.93 4.46 -29.67
CA ALA A 15 -0.37 5.07 -29.36
C ALA A 15 -1.36 4.05 -28.78
N SER A 16 -1.41 2.84 -29.36
CA SER A 16 -2.22 1.73 -28.85
C SER A 16 -1.84 1.39 -27.40
N TYR A 17 -0.54 1.23 -27.09
CA TYR A 17 -0.07 1.00 -25.72
C TYR A 17 -0.44 2.12 -24.74
N LYS A 18 -0.26 3.39 -25.15
CA LYS A 18 -0.58 4.56 -24.31
C LYS A 18 -2.07 4.64 -23.97
N VAL A 19 -2.95 4.34 -24.94
CA VAL A 19 -4.40 4.29 -24.70
C VAL A 19 -4.75 3.13 -23.78
N SER A 20 -4.20 1.93 -24.01
CA SER A 20 -4.44 0.77 -23.13
C SER A 20 -3.98 1.00 -21.69
N TYR A 21 -2.83 1.66 -21.48
CA TYR A 21 -2.35 2.05 -20.16
C TYR A 21 -3.35 2.98 -19.43
N ARG A 22 -3.92 3.97 -20.14
CA ARG A 22 -4.92 4.89 -19.57
C ARG A 22 -6.23 4.19 -19.22
N ILE A 23 -6.69 3.25 -20.08
CA ILE A 23 -7.88 2.42 -19.80
C ILE A 23 -7.67 1.65 -18.49
N ALA A 24 -6.51 1.01 -18.32
CA ALA A 24 -6.17 0.28 -17.10
C ALA A 24 -6.14 1.19 -15.86
N LEU A 25 -5.45 2.35 -15.92
CA LEU A 25 -5.38 3.29 -14.79
C LEU A 25 -6.77 3.77 -14.33
N ALA A 26 -7.65 4.07 -15.30
CA ALA A 26 -9.03 4.51 -15.05
C ALA A 26 -9.95 3.37 -14.55
N SER A 27 -9.47 2.12 -14.53
CA SER A 27 -10.29 0.92 -14.29
C SER A 27 -11.52 0.84 -15.18
N GLU A 28 -11.36 1.20 -16.45
CA GLU A 28 -12.43 1.07 -17.43
C GLU A 28 -12.40 -0.27 -18.15
N ALA A 29 -13.55 -0.68 -18.69
CA ALA A 29 -13.69 -1.91 -19.46
C ALA A 29 -12.85 -1.86 -20.75
N HIS A 30 -12.10 -2.92 -21.09
CA HIS A 30 -11.24 -2.98 -22.28
C HIS A 30 -11.98 -2.64 -23.58
N VAL A 31 -13.25 -3.01 -23.68
CA VAL A 31 -14.14 -2.70 -24.82
C VAL A 31 -14.32 -1.20 -25.07
N ILE A 32 -14.10 -0.34 -24.05
CA ILE A 32 -14.21 1.12 -24.20
C ILE A 32 -13.24 1.67 -25.26
N GLY A 33 -12.13 0.96 -25.51
CA GLY A 33 -11.16 1.30 -26.54
C GLY A 33 -11.78 1.34 -27.94
N GLU A 34 -12.58 0.33 -28.28
CA GLU A 34 -13.24 0.23 -29.59
C GLU A 34 -14.64 0.84 -29.62
N SER A 35 -15.39 0.79 -28.51
CA SER A 35 -16.78 1.24 -28.48
C SER A 35 -16.94 2.75 -28.32
N LEU A 36 -15.96 3.44 -27.73
CA LEU A 36 -16.08 4.87 -27.43
C LEU A 36 -14.82 5.67 -27.77
N ILE A 37 -13.65 5.27 -27.26
CA ILE A 37 -12.43 6.08 -27.40
C ILE A 37 -12.05 6.22 -28.87
N LYS A 38 -12.05 5.14 -29.64
CA LYS A 38 -11.67 5.17 -31.05
C LYS A 38 -12.61 6.04 -31.90
N PRO A 39 -13.95 5.87 -31.86
CA PRO A 39 -14.88 6.77 -32.55
C PRO A 39 -14.69 8.25 -32.16
N CYS A 40 -14.60 8.56 -30.86
CA CYS A 40 -14.43 9.96 -30.43
C CYS A 40 -13.14 10.60 -30.97
N VAL A 41 -12.02 9.87 -30.97
CA VAL A 41 -10.77 10.39 -31.53
C VAL A 41 -10.89 10.56 -33.04
N GLN A 42 -11.59 9.67 -33.75
CA GLN A 42 -11.84 9.79 -35.18
C GLN A 42 -12.68 11.03 -35.51
N ASP A 43 -13.77 11.28 -34.79
CA ASP A 43 -14.63 12.45 -35.01
C ASP A 43 -13.87 13.76 -34.80
N ILE A 44 -13.04 13.83 -33.75
CA ILE A 44 -12.18 14.99 -33.47
C ILE A 44 -11.17 15.19 -34.60
N VAL A 45 -10.44 14.13 -34.98
CA VAL A 45 -9.37 14.23 -35.97
C VAL A 45 -9.92 14.50 -37.38
N SER A 46 -11.04 13.89 -37.77
CA SER A 46 -11.69 14.17 -39.06
C SER A 46 -12.17 15.62 -39.14
N SER A 47 -12.78 16.13 -38.07
CA SER A 47 -13.33 17.50 -38.02
C SER A 47 -12.25 18.57 -37.94
N VAL A 48 -11.17 18.35 -37.16
CA VAL A 48 -10.16 19.37 -36.88
C VAL A 48 -8.95 19.29 -37.82
N LEU A 49 -8.50 18.07 -38.16
CA LEU A 49 -7.26 17.84 -38.91
C LEU A 49 -7.50 17.26 -40.31
N GLY A 50 -8.74 16.85 -40.60
CA GLY A 50 -9.16 16.33 -41.90
C GLY A 50 -9.08 14.81 -42.04
N GLU A 51 -9.79 14.31 -43.06
CA GLU A 51 -10.03 12.88 -43.30
C GLU A 51 -8.75 12.06 -43.51
N SER A 52 -7.70 12.66 -44.09
CA SER A 52 -6.41 11.98 -44.30
C SER A 52 -5.73 11.57 -42.99
N CYS A 53 -5.85 12.39 -41.95
CA CYS A 53 -5.30 12.10 -40.63
C CYS A 53 -6.18 11.10 -39.86
N SER A 54 -7.50 11.14 -40.08
CA SER A 54 -8.44 10.18 -39.46
C SER A 54 -8.13 8.73 -39.84
N LYS A 55 -7.73 8.48 -41.11
CA LYS A 55 -7.29 7.14 -41.56
C LYS A 55 -6.08 6.60 -40.79
N GLN A 56 -5.20 7.47 -40.30
CA GLN A 56 -4.08 7.03 -39.45
C GLN A 56 -4.57 6.59 -38.07
N VAL A 57 -5.59 7.25 -37.51
CA VAL A 57 -6.23 6.84 -36.24
C VAL A 57 -6.93 5.50 -36.39
N GLU A 58 -7.57 5.25 -37.54
CA GLU A 58 -8.23 3.97 -37.82
C GLU A 58 -7.26 2.78 -37.74
N SER A 59 -5.99 2.98 -38.12
CA SER A 59 -4.96 1.94 -38.02
C SER A 59 -4.55 1.60 -36.57
N VAL A 60 -4.90 2.44 -35.59
CA VAL A 60 -4.63 2.16 -34.17
C VAL A 60 -5.56 1.05 -33.68
N SER A 61 -4.97 -0.08 -33.32
CA SER A 61 -5.70 -1.23 -32.79
C SER A 61 -6.09 -0.99 -31.32
N LEU A 62 -7.39 -0.92 -31.05
CA LEU A 62 -7.98 -0.71 -29.72
C LEU A 62 -9.10 -1.72 -29.40
N SER A 63 -9.13 -2.86 -30.09
CA SER A 63 -10.10 -3.92 -29.80
C SER A 63 -9.91 -4.46 -28.38
N ASN A 64 -10.98 -5.02 -27.79
CA ASN A 64 -10.94 -5.61 -26.45
C ASN A 64 -9.73 -6.55 -26.23
N ASN A 65 -9.45 -7.43 -27.20
CA ASN A 65 -8.32 -8.37 -27.13
C ASN A 65 -6.96 -7.67 -27.26
N THR A 66 -6.89 -6.62 -28.07
CA THR A 66 -5.65 -5.83 -28.20
C THR A 66 -5.36 -5.12 -26.89
N VAL A 67 -6.34 -4.40 -26.34
CA VAL A 67 -6.20 -3.68 -25.07
C VAL A 67 -5.75 -4.63 -23.96
N LYS A 68 -6.40 -5.80 -23.83
CA LYS A 68 -5.98 -6.85 -22.89
C LYS A 68 -4.50 -7.23 -23.06
N LYS A 69 -4.09 -7.56 -24.29
CA LYS A 69 -2.70 -7.97 -24.56
C LYS A 69 -1.69 -6.87 -24.22
N ARG A 70 -2.01 -5.61 -24.55
CA ARG A 70 -1.15 -4.45 -24.26
C ARG A 70 -1.03 -4.23 -22.75
N ILE A 71 -2.12 -4.38 -22.00
CA ILE A 71 -2.11 -4.28 -20.53
C ILE A 71 -1.25 -5.38 -19.92
N ASN A 72 -1.34 -6.63 -20.41
CA ASN A 72 -0.46 -7.70 -19.95
C ASN A 72 1.02 -7.38 -20.17
N ASP A 73 1.39 -6.95 -21.39
CA ASP A 73 2.76 -6.57 -21.71
C ASP A 73 3.28 -5.43 -20.81
N ILE A 74 2.43 -4.45 -20.51
CA ILE A 74 2.75 -3.33 -19.59
C ILE A 74 2.95 -3.85 -18.16
N ALA A 75 2.07 -4.75 -17.71
CA ALA A 75 2.14 -5.31 -16.38
C ALA A 75 3.43 -6.14 -16.19
N ASP A 76 3.79 -6.93 -17.21
CA ASP A 76 5.05 -7.70 -17.21
C ASP A 76 6.27 -6.77 -17.16
N ASP A 77 6.25 -5.65 -17.90
CA ASP A 77 7.34 -4.65 -17.87
C ASP A 77 7.50 -4.00 -16.49
N ILE A 78 6.37 -3.67 -15.83
CA ILE A 78 6.36 -3.14 -14.48
C ILE A 78 6.92 -4.15 -13.47
N GLU A 79 6.57 -5.43 -13.63
CA GLU A 79 7.09 -6.51 -12.78
C GLU A 79 8.59 -6.69 -12.96
N LEU A 80 9.07 -6.74 -14.20
CA LEU A 80 10.49 -6.85 -14.51
C LEU A 80 11.28 -5.65 -14.00
N GLU A 81 10.74 -4.45 -14.11
CA GLU A 81 11.34 -3.24 -13.56
C GLU A 81 11.48 -3.34 -12.04
N LEU A 82 10.43 -3.80 -11.35
CA LEU A 82 10.46 -3.99 -9.89
C LEU A 82 11.52 -5.02 -9.48
N ILE A 83 11.57 -6.17 -10.17
CA ILE A 83 12.57 -7.21 -9.93
C ILE A 83 13.99 -6.66 -10.15
N SER A 84 14.21 -5.91 -11.24
CA SER A 84 15.51 -5.31 -11.52
C SER A 84 15.95 -4.32 -10.44
N ARG A 85 15.02 -3.53 -9.89
CA ARG A 85 15.31 -2.65 -8.75
C ARG A 85 15.68 -3.43 -7.50
N PHE A 86 14.95 -4.51 -7.20
CA PHE A 86 15.29 -5.36 -6.05
C PHE A 86 16.66 -6.03 -6.19
N GLN A 87 17.03 -6.47 -7.39
CA GLN A 87 18.34 -7.07 -7.65
C GLN A 87 19.48 -6.04 -7.57
N ALA A 88 19.21 -4.77 -7.83
CA ALA A 88 20.22 -3.70 -7.78
C ALA A 88 20.43 -3.11 -6.38
N CYS A 89 19.50 -3.31 -5.44
CA CYS A 89 19.60 -2.77 -4.09
C CYS A 89 20.30 -3.75 -3.13
N ASN A 90 21.21 -3.25 -2.29
CA ASN A 90 21.86 -4.05 -1.23
C ASN A 90 20.88 -4.47 -0.13
N ALA A 91 19.86 -3.66 0.11
CA ALA A 91 18.77 -3.93 1.04
C ALA A 91 17.49 -3.26 0.53
N TYR A 92 16.35 -3.85 0.85
CA TYR A 92 15.03 -3.26 0.60
C TYR A 92 14.13 -3.51 1.80
N ALA A 93 13.26 -2.56 2.08
CA ALA A 93 12.20 -2.69 3.06
C ALA A 93 10.85 -2.65 2.33
N LEU A 94 9.96 -3.58 2.66
CA LEU A 94 8.57 -3.53 2.21
C LEU A 94 7.84 -2.52 3.09
N GLN A 95 7.71 -1.29 2.62
CA GLN A 95 6.84 -0.30 3.27
C GLN A 95 5.40 -0.54 2.81
N LEU A 96 4.56 -0.96 3.74
CA LEU A 96 3.13 -1.10 3.50
C LEU A 96 2.46 0.15 4.05
N ASP A 97 2.26 1.15 3.18
CA ASP A 97 1.71 2.45 3.55
C ASP A 97 0.21 2.36 3.85
N LYS A 98 -0.18 2.55 5.11
CA LYS A 98 -0.49 3.85 5.71
C LYS A 98 0.10 3.79 7.10
N SER A 99 0.73 4.85 7.58
CA SER A 99 1.33 4.87 8.92
C SER A 99 0.33 4.39 9.97
N THR A 100 0.49 3.16 10.42
CA THR A 100 0.54 2.93 11.85
C THR A 100 2.03 2.85 12.15
N ASP A 101 2.61 4.02 12.36
CA ASP A 101 3.77 4.17 13.20
C ASP A 101 3.55 3.44 14.55
N VAL A 102 4.54 3.43 15.42
CA VAL A 102 4.33 2.96 16.80
C VAL A 102 3.20 3.74 17.51
N ALA A 103 2.69 4.85 16.95
CA ALA A 103 1.47 5.49 17.46
C ALA A 103 0.20 4.66 17.19
N GLY A 104 0.15 3.80 16.17
CA GLY A 104 -0.92 2.79 16.03
C GLY A 104 -0.89 1.74 17.15
N LEU A 105 0.31 1.29 17.53
CA LEU A 105 0.52 0.47 18.73
C LEU A 105 0.16 1.24 20.01
N ALA A 106 0.49 2.54 20.09
CA ALA A 106 0.12 3.39 21.22
C ALA A 106 -1.40 3.60 21.30
N ILE A 107 -2.09 3.79 20.18
CA ILE A 107 -3.56 3.91 20.11
C ILE A 107 -4.21 2.60 20.54
N LEU A 108 -3.70 1.46 20.04
CA LEU A 108 -4.16 0.13 20.43
C LEU A 108 -3.92 -0.12 21.93
N LEU A 109 -2.76 0.26 22.46
CA LEU A 109 -2.44 0.18 23.88
C LEU A 109 -3.37 1.07 24.73
N VAL A 110 -3.64 2.30 24.27
CA VAL A 110 -4.61 3.20 24.90
C VAL A 110 -6.00 2.55 24.90
N PHE A 111 -6.38 1.88 23.82
CA PHE A 111 -7.67 1.20 23.74
C PHE A 111 -7.74 0.00 24.70
N VAL A 112 -6.69 -0.83 24.79
CA VAL A 112 -6.61 -1.93 25.77
C VAL A 112 -6.70 -1.39 27.21
N ARG A 113 -5.99 -0.30 27.53
CA ARG A 113 -6.06 0.36 28.84
C ARG A 113 -7.45 0.93 29.13
N LYS A 114 -8.12 1.50 28.12
CA LYS A 114 -9.51 1.96 28.24
C LYS A 114 -10.46 0.81 28.54
N ILE A 115 -10.34 -0.32 27.85
CA ILE A 115 -11.16 -1.51 28.14
C ILE A 115 -10.94 -1.97 29.58
N GLN A 116 -9.69 -2.01 30.05
CA GLN A 116 -9.40 -2.38 31.43
C GLN A 116 -10.05 -1.44 32.44
N TYR A 117 -9.98 -0.13 32.19
CA TYR A 117 -10.70 0.86 32.99
C TYR A 117 -12.22 0.67 32.94
N TRP A 118 -12.80 0.41 31.76
CA TRP A 118 -14.23 0.17 31.60
C TRP A 118 -14.71 -1.06 32.36
N ILE A 119 -13.93 -2.14 32.37
CA ILE A 119 -14.21 -3.33 33.19
C ILE A 119 -14.30 -2.93 34.67
N SER A 120 -13.30 -2.21 35.19
CA SER A 120 -13.29 -1.75 36.58
C SER A 120 -14.42 -0.75 36.89
N ALA A 121 -14.80 0.09 35.93
CA ALA A 121 -15.91 1.03 36.09
C ALA A 121 -17.26 0.28 36.22
N VAL A 122 -17.50 -0.72 35.35
CA VAL A 122 -18.69 -1.58 35.40
C VAL A 122 -18.77 -2.35 36.72
N GLU A 123 -17.65 -2.84 37.25
CA GLU A 123 -17.60 -3.50 38.57
C GLU A 123 -18.01 -2.57 39.72
N GLN A 124 -17.75 -1.27 39.58
CA GLN A 124 -18.09 -0.23 40.56
C GLN A 124 -19.47 0.39 40.31
N ASN A 125 -20.26 -0.15 39.37
CA ASN A 125 -21.51 0.44 38.88
C ASN A 125 -21.36 1.89 38.37
N ASN A 126 -20.20 2.23 37.81
CA ASN A 126 -19.97 3.49 37.12
C ASN A 126 -20.06 3.26 35.60
N PHE A 127 -21.03 3.94 34.95
CA PHE A 127 -21.30 3.82 33.52
C PHE A 127 -21.03 5.11 32.73
N GLU A 128 -20.30 6.08 33.28
CA GLU A 128 -19.92 7.34 32.58
C GLU A 128 -19.20 7.09 31.25
N CYS A 129 -18.54 5.93 31.12
CA CYS A 129 -17.87 5.50 29.89
C CYS A 129 -18.84 5.12 28.76
N PHE A 130 -20.12 4.91 29.10
CA PHE A 130 -21.21 4.48 28.23
C PHE A 130 -22.33 5.52 28.31
N GLN A 131 -22.09 6.71 27.74
CA GLN A 131 -22.97 7.87 27.89
C GLN A 131 -24.47 7.53 27.74
N THR A 132 -24.86 6.82 26.69
CA THR A 132 -26.26 6.43 26.45
C THR A 132 -26.85 5.56 27.56
N LEU A 133 -26.05 4.69 28.17
CA LEU A 133 -26.48 3.88 29.30
C LEU A 133 -26.54 4.71 30.59
N SER A 134 -25.56 5.59 30.81
CA SER A 134 -25.56 6.52 31.95
C SER A 134 -26.81 7.41 31.93
N ASP A 135 -27.07 8.05 30.79
CA ASP A 135 -28.23 8.94 30.59
C ASP A 135 -29.54 8.17 30.85
N PHE A 136 -29.66 6.95 30.33
CA PHE A 136 -30.85 6.11 30.55
C PHE A 136 -31.07 5.76 32.03
N LEU A 137 -30.01 5.42 32.76
CA LEU A 137 -30.09 5.08 34.17
C LEU A 137 -30.46 6.29 35.04
N GLU A 138 -29.92 7.46 34.71
CA GLU A 138 -30.24 8.72 35.37
C GLU A 138 -31.70 9.14 35.12
N GLU A 139 -32.20 8.98 33.88
CA GLU A 139 -33.57 9.35 33.52
C GLU A 139 -34.63 8.38 34.05
N SER A 140 -34.29 7.11 34.20
CA SER A 140 -35.27 6.05 34.48
C SER A 140 -35.42 5.73 35.97
N GLU A 141 -34.49 6.14 36.84
CA GLU A 141 -34.41 5.74 38.26
C GLU A 141 -34.54 4.22 38.49
N VAL A 142 -34.01 3.41 37.55
CA VAL A 142 -34.09 1.94 37.62
C VAL A 142 -32.76 1.36 38.12
N ASP A 143 -32.85 0.41 39.06
CA ASP A 143 -31.70 -0.39 39.47
C ASP A 143 -31.17 -1.20 38.28
N PHE A 144 -29.88 -1.08 37.99
CA PHE A 144 -29.28 -1.76 36.85
C PHE A 144 -29.16 -3.27 37.11
N ASP A 145 -29.70 -4.06 36.18
CA ASP A 145 -29.77 -5.51 36.29
C ASP A 145 -28.37 -6.15 36.38
N MET A 146 -28.22 -7.05 37.37
CA MET A 146 -26.97 -7.74 37.66
C MET A 146 -26.50 -8.64 36.50
N GLU A 147 -27.41 -9.30 35.80
CA GLU A 147 -27.09 -10.14 34.63
C GLU A 147 -26.61 -9.29 33.45
N ILE A 148 -27.21 -8.12 33.22
CA ILE A 148 -26.78 -7.22 32.15
C ILE A 148 -25.37 -6.68 32.45
N ARG A 149 -25.11 -6.30 33.71
CA ARG A 149 -23.79 -5.86 34.15
C ARG A 149 -22.73 -6.94 33.94
N ASP A 150 -23.02 -8.17 34.34
CA ASP A 150 -22.11 -9.31 34.14
C ASP A 150 -21.91 -9.63 32.65
N GLY A 151 -22.95 -9.44 31.82
CA GLY A 151 -22.87 -9.51 30.37
C GLY A 151 -21.91 -8.49 29.77
N ILE A 152 -22.00 -7.22 30.16
CA ILE A 152 -21.09 -6.15 29.70
C ILE A 152 -19.65 -6.47 30.11
N LYS A 153 -19.43 -6.84 31.38
CA LYS A 153 -18.11 -7.20 31.90
C LYS A 153 -17.50 -8.38 31.14
N THR A 154 -18.30 -9.42 30.89
CA THR A 154 -17.86 -10.61 30.14
C THR A 154 -17.46 -10.24 28.72
N HIS A 155 -18.25 -9.39 28.05
CA HIS A 155 -17.95 -8.96 26.68
C HIS A 155 -16.65 -8.15 26.60
N LEU A 156 -16.48 -7.17 27.49
CA LEU A 156 -15.25 -6.36 27.57
C LEU A 156 -14.02 -7.23 27.86
N SER A 157 -14.15 -8.21 28.75
CA SER A 157 -13.07 -9.14 29.09
C SER A 157 -12.71 -10.04 27.90
N SER A 158 -13.71 -10.55 27.17
CA SER A 158 -13.49 -11.32 25.95
C SER A 158 -12.85 -10.50 24.84
N LEU A 159 -13.21 -9.22 24.72
CA LEU A 159 -12.59 -8.30 23.77
C LEU A 159 -11.14 -8.02 24.13
N GLN A 160 -10.85 -7.75 25.41
CA GLN A 160 -9.47 -7.57 25.91
C GLN A 160 -8.61 -8.81 25.64
N GLN A 161 -9.16 -10.01 25.89
CA GLN A 161 -8.47 -11.26 25.61
C GLN A 161 -8.21 -11.44 24.11
N SER A 162 -9.22 -11.20 23.26
CA SER A 162 -9.09 -11.30 21.80
C SER A 162 -8.01 -10.36 21.25
N LEU A 163 -7.94 -9.13 21.77
CA LEU A 163 -6.88 -8.17 21.43
C LEU A 163 -5.50 -8.66 21.89
N SER A 164 -5.41 -9.26 23.07
CA SER A 164 -4.16 -9.80 23.62
C SER A 164 -3.67 -11.03 22.84
N ASP A 165 -4.59 -11.90 22.41
CA ASP A 165 -4.29 -13.09 21.60
C ASP A 165 -3.82 -12.70 20.20
N TYR A 166 -4.48 -11.70 19.60
CA TYR A 166 -4.14 -11.22 18.27
C TYR A 166 -2.86 -10.35 18.27
N PHE A 167 -2.59 -9.66 19.38
CA PHE A 167 -1.43 -8.79 19.57
C PHE A 167 -0.66 -9.13 20.86
N PRO A 168 0.11 -10.22 20.87
CA PRO A 168 0.90 -10.59 22.04
C PRO A 168 1.98 -9.54 22.32
N ASN A 169 2.20 -9.22 23.60
CA ASN A 169 3.24 -8.31 24.11
C ASN A 169 3.08 -6.80 23.77
N LEU A 170 1.85 -6.29 23.61
CA LEU A 170 1.60 -4.85 23.40
C LEU A 170 2.22 -3.93 24.47
N GLU A 171 2.31 -4.38 25.72
CA GLU A 171 2.82 -3.62 26.86
C GLU A 171 4.35 -3.68 27.02
N ASN A 172 5.01 -4.69 26.43
CA ASN A 172 6.40 -5.05 26.69
C ASN A 172 7.33 -4.82 25.49
N GLN A 173 7.03 -3.81 24.68
CA GLN A 173 7.93 -3.40 23.61
C GLN A 173 8.85 -2.30 24.14
N ASP A 174 10.02 -2.71 24.64
CA ASP A 174 11.13 -1.84 25.02
C ASP A 174 11.80 -1.21 23.78
N ASN A 175 10.97 -0.63 22.92
CA ASN A 175 11.29 -0.16 21.58
C ASN A 175 11.45 1.37 21.55
N TYR A 176 11.59 2.00 22.72
CA TYR A 176 11.80 3.45 22.83
C TYR A 176 13.06 3.88 22.07
N TRP A 177 14.09 3.02 22.03
CA TRP A 177 15.32 3.28 21.30
C TRP A 177 15.09 3.33 19.77
N VAL A 178 14.08 2.63 19.25
CA VAL A 178 13.67 2.72 17.84
C VAL A 178 12.99 4.04 17.57
N GLN A 179 12.15 4.52 18.49
CA GLN A 179 11.42 5.78 18.33
C GLN A 179 12.32 7.00 18.48
N ASN A 180 13.27 6.95 19.41
CA ASN A 180 14.21 8.03 19.64
C ASN A 180 15.54 7.48 20.15
N PRO A 181 16.46 7.14 19.24
CA PRO A 181 17.75 6.60 19.64
C PRO A 181 18.64 7.64 20.35
N PHE A 182 18.33 8.93 20.25
CA PHE A 182 19.09 10.03 20.86
C PHE A 182 18.65 10.38 22.30
N LYS A 183 17.66 9.69 22.85
CA LYS A 183 17.15 9.90 24.22
C LYS A 183 17.36 8.70 25.15
N ILE A 184 18.26 7.80 24.79
CA ILE A 184 18.49 6.57 25.53
C ILE A 184 19.25 6.90 26.82
N LYS A 185 18.76 6.35 27.94
CA LYS A 185 19.37 6.51 29.26
C LYS A 185 19.85 5.19 29.86
N GLU A 186 19.25 4.09 29.43
CA GLU A 186 19.50 2.75 29.96
C GLU A 186 19.63 1.76 28.80
N LYS A 187 20.15 0.57 29.09
CA LYS A 187 20.29 -0.48 28.07
C LYS A 187 18.92 -1.10 27.77
N PRO A 188 18.46 -1.13 26.50
CA PRO A 188 17.21 -1.80 26.16
C PRO A 188 17.27 -3.30 26.49
N LYS A 189 16.14 -3.85 26.93
CA LYS A 189 15.98 -5.27 27.26
C LYS A 189 16.25 -6.13 26.03
N GLY A 190 17.04 -7.19 26.21
CA GLY A 190 17.40 -8.12 25.13
C GLY A 190 18.59 -7.69 24.27
N PHE A 191 19.16 -6.50 24.47
CA PHE A 191 20.36 -6.07 23.75
C PHE A 191 21.61 -6.85 24.17
N HIS A 192 22.40 -7.29 23.19
CA HIS A 192 23.78 -7.69 23.42
C HIS A 192 24.65 -6.45 23.69
N SER A 193 25.79 -6.62 24.37
CA SER A 193 26.67 -5.48 24.71
C SER A 193 27.13 -4.71 23.47
N MET A 194 27.49 -5.42 22.40
CA MET A 194 27.89 -4.82 21.13
C MET A 194 26.79 -3.95 20.50
N ASP A 195 25.54 -4.42 20.50
CA ASP A 195 24.42 -3.63 19.97
C ASP A 195 24.19 -2.38 20.80
N TYR A 196 24.37 -2.46 22.12
CA TYR A 196 24.21 -1.31 23.00
C TYR A 196 25.34 -0.29 22.85
N GLU A 197 26.58 -0.73 22.68
CA GLU A 197 27.71 0.14 22.38
C GLU A 197 27.51 0.90 21.05
N ASN A 198 27.13 0.17 19.99
CA ASN A 198 26.77 0.77 18.70
C ASN A 198 25.63 1.81 18.84
N LEU A 199 24.68 1.55 19.74
CA LEU A 199 23.54 2.43 19.95
C LEU A 199 23.95 3.70 20.71
N ILE A 200 24.89 3.59 21.64
CA ILE A 200 25.52 4.72 22.33
C ILE A 200 26.29 5.59 21.33
N GLU A 201 27.08 4.98 20.45
CA GLU A 201 27.81 5.69 19.39
C GLU A 201 26.86 6.46 18.48
N LEU A 202 25.84 5.78 17.93
CA LEU A 202 24.82 6.40 17.10
C LEU A 202 24.10 7.54 17.83
N SER A 203 23.73 7.33 19.10
CA SER A 203 23.03 8.35 19.90
C SER A 203 23.87 9.59 20.21
N SER A 204 25.19 9.50 20.06
CA SER A 204 26.14 10.59 20.28
C SER A 204 26.49 11.33 18.98
N ASP A 205 26.04 10.85 17.83
CA ASP A 205 26.30 11.45 16.54
C ASP A 205 25.33 12.61 16.25
N THR A 206 25.85 13.83 16.33
CA THR A 206 25.09 15.06 16.08
C THR A 206 24.59 15.21 14.63
N GLN A 207 25.27 14.61 13.64
CA GLN A 207 24.84 14.65 12.25
C GLN A 207 23.66 13.69 12.02
N LEU A 208 23.74 12.49 12.60
CA LEU A 208 22.62 11.55 12.60
C LEU A 208 21.42 12.13 13.38
N GLU A 209 21.65 12.85 14.48
CA GLU A 209 20.56 13.52 15.21
C GLU A 209 19.89 14.61 14.36
N ALA A 210 20.69 15.44 13.68
CA ALA A 210 20.17 16.44 12.77
C ALA A 210 19.36 15.80 11.65
N LYS A 211 19.88 14.72 11.05
CA LYS A 211 19.21 13.96 9.99
C LYS A 211 17.90 13.35 10.47
N PHE A 212 17.90 12.73 11.65
CA PHE A 212 16.72 12.15 12.29
C PHE A 212 15.55 13.14 12.41
N ARG A 213 15.84 14.42 12.64
CA ARG A 213 14.83 15.48 12.73
C ARG A 213 14.24 15.89 11.39
N THR A 214 14.85 15.49 10.27
CA THR A 214 14.47 15.92 8.91
C THR A 214 13.79 14.82 8.09
N VAL A 215 13.99 13.55 8.44
CA VAL A 215 13.44 12.40 7.69
C VAL A 215 12.44 11.63 8.55
N SER A 216 11.63 10.77 7.92
CA SER A 216 10.76 9.87 8.67
C SER A 216 11.56 8.78 9.39
N LEU A 217 10.94 8.17 10.41
CA LEU A 217 11.58 7.13 11.22
C LEU A 217 12.09 5.94 10.38
N THR A 218 11.31 5.51 9.40
CA THR A 218 11.67 4.39 8.50
C THR A 218 12.85 4.72 7.59
N ILE A 219 12.88 5.95 7.06
CA ILE A 219 13.98 6.44 6.22
C ILE A 219 15.25 6.60 7.04
N PHE A 220 15.16 7.16 8.25
CA PHE A 220 16.30 7.26 9.16
C PHE A 220 16.95 5.89 9.40
N TRP A 221 16.18 4.89 9.82
CA TRP A 221 16.73 3.56 10.09
C TRP A 221 17.24 2.84 8.85
N SER A 222 16.70 3.15 7.67
CA SER A 222 17.19 2.63 6.39
C SER A 222 18.53 3.26 6.01
N ASP A 223 18.70 4.56 6.21
CA ASP A 223 19.94 5.28 5.91
C ASP A 223 21.08 4.91 6.87
N VAL A 224 20.75 4.61 8.12
CA VAL A 224 21.69 4.15 9.15
C VAL A 224 22.18 2.72 8.89
N PHE A 225 21.56 1.98 7.96
CA PHE A 225 21.87 0.57 7.71
C PHE A 225 23.32 0.33 7.26
N ASP A 226 23.90 1.26 6.49
CA ASP A 226 25.28 1.11 6.01
C ASP A 226 26.31 1.23 7.14
N GLU A 227 26.05 2.08 8.14
CA GLU A 227 26.94 2.33 9.28
C GLU A 227 26.66 1.39 10.46
N TYR A 228 25.40 1.10 10.75
CA TYR A 228 24.95 0.31 11.90
C TYR A 228 23.96 -0.81 11.49
N PRO A 229 24.38 -1.80 10.69
CA PRO A 229 23.48 -2.76 10.05
C PRO A 229 22.68 -3.62 11.02
N ASN A 230 23.28 -4.03 12.15
CA ASN A 230 22.59 -4.85 13.15
C ASN A 230 21.48 -4.07 13.87
N LEU A 231 21.75 -2.81 14.24
CA LEU A 231 20.77 -1.92 14.87
C LEU A 231 19.64 -1.57 13.90
N ALA A 232 19.99 -1.15 12.69
CA ALA A 232 19.04 -0.84 11.64
C ALA A 232 18.13 -2.04 11.35
N LYS A 233 18.68 -3.26 11.25
CA LYS A 233 17.89 -4.48 11.05
C LYS A 233 16.91 -4.75 12.18
N GLN A 234 17.32 -4.56 13.44
CA GLN A 234 16.43 -4.72 14.60
C GLN A 234 15.33 -3.65 14.60
N ALA A 235 15.68 -2.39 14.36
CA ALA A 235 14.74 -1.28 14.30
C ALA A 235 13.71 -1.46 13.18
N ILE A 236 14.17 -1.81 11.97
CA ILE A 236 13.28 -2.07 10.83
C ILE A 236 12.32 -3.22 11.14
N ARG A 237 12.76 -4.30 11.78
CA ARG A 237 11.87 -5.41 12.21
C ARG A 237 10.78 -4.94 13.18
N ILE A 238 11.09 -4.01 14.07
CA ILE A 238 10.15 -3.42 15.02
C ILE A 238 9.17 -2.45 14.33
N LEU A 239 9.60 -1.79 13.25
CA LEU A 239 8.77 -0.88 12.46
C LEU A 239 7.93 -1.60 11.38
N LEU A 240 8.20 -2.88 11.14
CA LEU A 240 7.51 -3.71 10.14
C LEU A 240 6.16 -4.34 10.57
N PRO A 241 5.73 -4.46 11.85
CA PRO A 241 4.42 -4.98 12.16
C PRO A 241 3.40 -3.87 11.94
N PHE A 242 2.75 -3.92 10.77
CA PHE A 242 1.37 -3.57 10.43
C PHE A 242 1.27 -3.27 8.92
N ALA A 243 1.70 -4.27 8.15
CA ALA A 243 1.00 -4.66 6.94
C ALA A 243 -0.48 -4.86 7.32
N THR A 244 -1.48 -4.16 6.79
CA THR A 244 -2.20 -4.70 5.63
C THR A 244 -3.53 -4.02 5.37
N THR A 245 -4.19 -3.30 6.28
CA THR A 245 -5.60 -2.94 6.06
C THR A 245 -5.79 -2.01 4.86
N TYR A 246 -5.06 -0.89 4.74
CA TYR A 246 -5.29 0.02 3.61
C TYR A 246 -4.88 -0.55 2.25
N LEU A 247 -3.71 -1.20 2.13
CA LEU A 247 -3.29 -1.78 0.84
C LEU A 247 -4.11 -3.02 0.47
N CYS A 248 -4.54 -3.82 1.45
CA CYS A 248 -5.54 -4.87 1.19
C CYS A 248 -6.87 -4.24 0.80
N GLU A 249 -7.37 -3.22 1.49
CA GLU A 249 -8.63 -2.53 1.17
C GLU A 249 -8.58 -1.84 -0.20
N ALA A 250 -7.48 -1.19 -0.56
CA ALA A 250 -7.27 -0.58 -1.87
C ALA A 250 -7.18 -1.67 -2.96
N GLY A 251 -6.44 -2.74 -2.70
CA GLY A 251 -6.36 -3.92 -3.56
C GLY A 251 -7.73 -4.59 -3.77
N PHE A 252 -8.49 -4.80 -2.69
CA PHE A 252 -9.83 -5.37 -2.73
C PHE A 252 -10.83 -4.42 -3.42
N SER A 253 -10.77 -3.12 -3.15
CA SER A 253 -11.62 -2.12 -3.81
C SER A 253 -11.38 -2.10 -5.32
N LYS A 254 -10.11 -2.12 -5.73
CA LYS A 254 -9.73 -2.11 -7.14
C LYS A 254 -10.04 -3.44 -7.83
N TYR A 255 -9.86 -4.57 -7.14
CA TYR A 255 -10.29 -5.89 -7.58
C TYR A 255 -11.81 -5.95 -7.78
N VAL A 256 -12.60 -5.46 -6.81
CA VAL A 256 -14.06 -5.41 -6.90
C VAL A 256 -14.51 -4.54 -8.07
N ALA A 257 -13.94 -3.35 -8.24
CA ALA A 257 -14.25 -2.47 -9.37
C ALA A 257 -13.99 -3.14 -10.72
N THR A 258 -12.84 -3.81 -10.84
CA THR A 258 -12.46 -4.56 -12.04
C THR A 258 -13.42 -5.73 -12.26
N LYS A 259 -13.59 -6.63 -11.28
CA LYS A 259 -14.46 -7.80 -11.40
C LYS A 259 -15.91 -7.45 -11.70
N THR A 260 -16.44 -6.37 -11.11
CA THR A 260 -17.82 -5.91 -11.33
C THR A 260 -18.03 -5.40 -12.75
N LYS A 261 -17.05 -4.70 -13.34
CA LYS A 261 -17.09 -4.23 -14.72
C LYS A 261 -16.87 -5.34 -15.76
N TYR A 262 -16.06 -6.35 -15.44
CA TYR A 262 -15.68 -7.43 -16.37
C TYR A 262 -16.49 -8.73 -16.25
N ARG A 263 -17.42 -8.77 -15.28
CA ARG A 263 -18.39 -9.81 -14.91
C ARG A 263 -17.99 -11.29 -14.91
N ASN A 264 -17.16 -11.87 -15.81
CA ASN A 264 -16.88 -13.33 -15.78
C ASN A 264 -15.63 -13.90 -16.49
N LYS A 265 -14.67 -13.15 -17.07
CA LYS A 265 -13.55 -13.80 -17.83
C LYS A 265 -12.16 -13.14 -17.79
N LEU A 266 -11.96 -12.07 -17.01
CA LEU A 266 -10.68 -11.36 -16.99
C LEU A 266 -9.82 -11.81 -15.81
N ASP A 267 -8.57 -12.19 -16.10
CA ASP A 267 -7.51 -12.18 -15.09
C ASP A 267 -7.27 -10.73 -14.70
N ALA A 268 -7.61 -10.37 -13.47
CA ALA A 268 -7.52 -8.99 -12.97
C ALA A 268 -6.07 -8.63 -12.57
N ALA A 269 -5.17 -9.59 -12.45
CA ALA A 269 -3.82 -9.34 -11.93
C ALA A 269 -3.03 -8.33 -12.80
N PRO A 270 -3.05 -8.40 -14.14
CA PRO A 270 -2.37 -7.42 -14.98
C PRO A 270 -2.92 -6.00 -14.80
N ASP A 271 -4.25 -5.83 -14.84
CA ASP A 271 -4.90 -4.54 -14.61
C ASP A 271 -4.58 -3.99 -13.21
N MET A 272 -4.66 -4.82 -12.17
CA MET A 272 -4.34 -4.43 -10.79
C MET A 272 -2.88 -4.01 -10.65
N ARG A 273 -1.93 -4.72 -11.28
CA ARG A 273 -0.51 -4.36 -11.24
C ARG A 273 -0.26 -2.99 -11.85
N VAL A 274 -0.92 -2.68 -12.97
CA VAL A 274 -0.85 -1.35 -13.60
C VAL A 274 -1.47 -0.26 -12.71
N GLN A 275 -2.55 -0.58 -12.02
CA GLN A 275 -3.32 0.37 -11.21
C GLN A 275 -2.71 0.68 -9.84
N LEU A 276 -2.03 -0.29 -9.23
CA LEU A 276 -1.49 -0.21 -7.87
C LEU A 276 0.00 0.17 -7.86
N SER A 277 0.69 0.02 -8.98
CA SER A 277 2.11 0.34 -9.07
C SER A 277 2.34 1.83 -9.32
N ASN A 278 3.31 2.40 -8.60
CA ASN A 278 3.84 3.74 -8.87
C ASN A 278 4.89 3.74 -10.00
N LEU A 279 5.23 2.57 -10.56
CA LEU A 279 6.18 2.47 -11.66
C LEU A 279 5.50 2.82 -12.99
N THR A 280 6.18 3.65 -13.78
CA THR A 280 5.75 3.97 -15.14
C THR A 280 6.34 2.96 -16.13
N PRO A 281 5.53 2.38 -17.03
CA PRO A 281 6.03 1.40 -17.99
C PRO A 281 6.96 2.03 -19.02
N ASN A 282 7.97 1.29 -19.45
CA ASN A 282 8.88 1.71 -20.50
C ASN A 282 8.39 1.22 -21.87
N PHE A 283 7.56 2.02 -22.54
CA PHE A 283 7.00 1.67 -23.85
C PHE A 283 8.05 1.37 -24.92
N LYS A 284 9.22 2.03 -24.87
CA LYS A 284 10.32 1.75 -25.81
C LYS A 284 10.84 0.33 -25.62
N ARG A 285 11.15 -0.04 -24.38
CA ARG A 285 11.61 -1.39 -24.00
C ARG A 285 10.59 -2.46 -24.37
N ILE A 286 9.31 -2.23 -24.07
CA ILE A 286 8.21 -3.13 -24.45
C ILE A 286 8.14 -3.32 -25.97
N MET A 287 8.23 -2.23 -26.75
CA MET A 287 8.16 -2.32 -28.20
C MET A 287 9.40 -2.97 -28.83
N GLU A 288 10.57 -2.80 -28.22
CA GLU A 288 11.82 -3.41 -28.67
C GLU A 288 11.86 -4.92 -28.42
N SER A 289 11.40 -5.37 -27.25
CA SER A 289 11.33 -6.81 -26.93
C SER A 289 10.40 -7.57 -27.87
N LYS A 290 9.29 -6.94 -28.31
CA LYS A 290 8.37 -7.55 -29.29
C LYS A 290 8.88 -7.55 -30.74
N LYS A 291 9.87 -6.72 -31.09
CA LYS A 291 10.50 -6.76 -32.43
C LYS A 291 11.39 -8.00 -32.62
N GLN A 292 11.91 -8.59 -31.53
CA GLN A 292 12.80 -9.74 -31.59
C GLN A 292 12.05 -11.09 -31.69
N VAL A 293 10.74 -11.12 -31.46
CA VAL A 293 9.96 -12.38 -31.34
C VAL A 293 9.35 -12.85 -32.68
N HIS A 294 9.72 -12.27 -33.82
CA HIS A 294 9.32 -12.78 -35.13
C HIS A 294 10.51 -13.09 -36.05
N PRO A 295 11.11 -14.27 -35.91
CA PRO A 295 11.47 -15.10 -37.04
C PRO A 295 10.52 -16.31 -37.04
N SER A 296 9.59 -16.33 -37.99
CA SER A 296 8.85 -17.54 -38.31
C SER A 296 8.85 -17.67 -39.82
N HIS A 297 9.47 -18.75 -40.28
CA HIS A 297 9.42 -19.29 -41.63
C HIS A 297 8.00 -19.56 -42.08
#